data_AF-A0A7K2PK31-F1
#
_entry.id   AF-A0A7K2PK31-F1
#
_cell.length_a   1.000
_cell.length_b   1.000
_cell.length_c   1.000
_cell.angle_alpha   90.00
_cell.angle_beta   90.00
_cell.angle_gamma   90.00
#
_symmetry.space_group_name_H-M   'P 1'
#
loop_
_entity.id
_entity.type
_entity.pdbx_description
1 polymer ?
#
loop_
_entity_poly.entity_id
_entity_poly.type
_entity_poly.pdbx_seq_one_letter_code
_entity_poly.pdbx_strand_id
1 'polypeptide(L)' 'MQAAPVRATAIPSFSTALRAVESLLMSSGQRTARRNAWTSVLEDRRRAKDRVEVQRVLDQTFTVSS' A
#
# COMPACT_ATOMS: atom_id res chain seq x y z
N MET A 1 31.43 4.51 47.19
CA MET A 1 30.83 3.79 46.03
C MET A 1 29.88 4.76 45.34
N GLN A 2 30.10 5.05 44.05
CA GLN A 2 29.26 5.97 43.28
C GLN A 2 28.23 5.13 42.51
N ALA A 3 26.94 5.33 42.77
CA ALA A 3 25.88 4.51 42.18
C ALA A 3 25.66 4.89 40.70
N ALA A 4 25.50 3.87 39.85
CA ALA A 4 25.19 4.07 38.43
C ALA A 4 23.81 4.74 38.26
N PRO A 5 23.64 5.69 37.32
CA PRO A 5 22.37 6.37 37.12
C PRO A 5 21.31 5.38 36.61
N VAL A 6 20.27 5.16 37.42
CA VAL A 6 19.09 4.39 37.02
C VAL A 6 18.22 5.27 36.13
N ARG A 7 18.00 4.86 34.88
CA ARG A 7 17.04 5.54 34.00
C ARG A 7 15.63 5.17 34.42
N ALA A 8 14.85 6.15 34.87
CA ALA A 8 13.42 5.98 35.07
C ALA A 8 12.70 5.99 33.71
N THR A 9 12.07 4.88 33.34
CA THR A 9 11.10 4.85 32.25
C THR A 9 9.79 5.47 32.75
N ALA A 10 9.40 6.60 32.18
CA ALA A 10 8.13 7.23 32.51
C ALA A 10 6.97 6.31 32.12
N ILE A 11 6.00 6.14 33.03
CA ILE A 11 4.76 5.43 32.72
C ILE A 11 4.01 6.27 31.67
N PRO A 12 3.63 5.69 30.52
CA PRO A 12 2.93 6.44 29.49
C PRO A 12 1.61 6.97 30.04
N SER A 13 1.31 8.23 29.72
CA SER A 13 0.00 8.80 30.03
C SER A 13 -1.09 8.05 29.25
N PHE A 14 -2.33 8.15 29.73
CA PHE A 14 -3.48 7.55 29.08
C PHE A 14 -3.62 7.95 27.60
N SER A 15 -3.35 9.22 27.26
CA SER A 15 -3.36 9.70 25.87
C SER A 15 -2.28 9.04 25.00
N THR A 16 -1.08 8.81 25.56
CA THR A 16 -0.01 8.09 24.85
C THR A 16 -0.40 6.64 24.61
N ALA A 17 -1.05 5.99 25.59
CA ALA A 17 -1.55 4.63 25.43
C ALA A 17 -2.62 4.55 24.33
N LEU A 18 -3.58 5.48 24.32
CA LEU A 18 -4.62 5.53 23.28
C LEU A 18 -4.04 5.74 21.88
N ARG A 19 -3.06 6.63 21.71
CA ARG A 19 -2.40 6.87 20.42
C ARG A 19 -1.62 5.63 19.93
N ALA A 20 -1.02 4.86 20.84
CA ALA A 20 -0.35 3.61 20.50
C ALA A 20 -1.35 2.55 20.02
N VAL A 21 -2.49 2.42 20.70
CA VAL A 21 -3.58 1.52 20.29
C VAL A 21 -4.16 1.94 18.93
N GLU A 22 -4.42 3.23 18.73
CA GLU A 22 -4.88 3.78 17.45
C GLU A 22 -3.88 3.45 16.33
N SER A 23 -2.58 3.67 16.56
CA SER A 23 -1.52 3.34 15.60
C SER A 23 -1.51 1.85 15.28
N LEU A 24 -1.67 0.98 16.28
CA LEU A 24 -1.72 -0.46 16.10
C LEU A 24 -2.95 -0.87 15.27
N LEU A 25 -4.14 -0.38 15.62
CA LEU A 25 -5.38 -0.65 14.91
C LEU A 25 -5.32 -0.17 13.45
N MET A 26 -4.85 1.06 13.24
CA MET A 26 -4.75 1.69 11.92
C MET A 26 -3.64 1.07 11.05
N SER A 27 -2.59 0.50 11.64
CA SER A 27 -1.46 -0.07 10.88
C SER A 27 -1.86 -1.18 9.91
N SER A 28 -2.83 -2.01 10.30
CA SER A 28 -3.34 -3.10 9.48
C SER A 28 -4.07 -2.57 8.24
N GLY A 29 -4.92 -1.55 8.41
CA GLY A 29 -5.62 -0.86 7.33
C GLY A 29 -4.65 -0.20 6.33
N GLN A 30 -3.58 0.44 6.81
CA GLN A 30 -2.57 1.05 5.95
C GLN A 30 -1.82 0.02 5.10
N ARG A 31 -1.50 -1.14 5.68
CA ARG A 31 -0.84 -2.23 4.93
C ARG A 31 -1.75 -2.79 3.84
N THR A 32 -3.03 -2.98 4.13
CA THR A 32 -4.04 -3.41 3.14
C THR A 32 -4.24 -2.36 2.06
N ALA A 33 -4.34 -1.07 2.41
CA ALA A 33 -4.45 0.02 1.44
C ALA A 33 -3.26 0.05 0.47
N ARG A 34 -2.02 -0.09 0.97
CA ARG A 34 -0.81 -0.17 0.13
C ARG A 34 -0.84 -1.37 -0.81
N ARG A 35 -1.27 -2.53 -0.33
CA ARG A 35 -1.41 -3.73 -1.17
C ARG A 35 -2.47 -3.53 -2.25
N ASN A 36 -3.64 -3.04 -1.87
CA ASN A 36 -4.74 -2.80 -2.80
C ASN A 36 -4.33 -1.79 -3.87
N ALA A 37 -3.71 -0.66 -3.48
CA ALA A 37 -3.21 0.34 -4.41
C ALA A 37 -2.21 -0.26 -5.40
N TRP A 38 -1.26 -1.07 -4.92
CA TRP A 38 -0.29 -1.74 -5.80
C TRP A 38 -0.96 -2.73 -6.75
N THR A 39 -1.88 -3.56 -6.26
CA THR A 39 -2.65 -4.50 -7.09
C THR A 39 -3.43 -3.77 -8.18
N SER A 40 -4.11 -2.66 -7.84
CA SER A 40 -4.84 -1.84 -8.82
C SER A 40 -3.91 -1.29 -9.91
N VAL A 41 -2.72 -0.80 -9.55
CA VAL A 41 -1.73 -0.32 -10.54
C VAL A 41 -1.26 -1.43 -11.48
N LEU A 42 -1.04 -2.65 -10.96
CA LEU A 42 -0.66 -3.79 -11.80
C LEU A 42 -1.79 -4.19 -12.75
N GLU A 43 -3.03 -4.23 -12.26
CA GLU A 43 -4.22 -4.50 -13.07
C GLU A 43 -4.42 -3.44 -14.17
N ASP A 44 -4.28 -2.15 -13.84
CA ASP A 44 -4.40 -1.08 -14.83
C ASP A 44 -3.33 -1.16 -15.92
N ARG A 45 -2.10 -1.52 -15.55
CA ARG A 45 -1.02 -1.75 -16.53
C ARG A 45 -1.34 -2.93 -17.44
N ARG A 46 -1.93 -4.01 -16.90
CA ARG A 46 -2.37 -5.16 -17.69
C ARG A 46 -3.48 -4.75 -18.66
N ARG A 47 -4.55 -4.10 -18.16
CA ARG A 47 -5.66 -3.61 -19.00
C ARG A 47 -5.17 -2.65 -20.08
N ALA A 48 -4.18 -1.80 -19.79
CA ALA A 48 -3.60 -0.91 -20.80
C ALA A 48 -2.91 -1.69 -21.92
N LYS A 49 -2.14 -2.73 -21.59
CA LYS A 49 -1.53 -3.63 -22.59
C LYS A 49 -2.58 -4.38 -23.40
N ASP A 50 -3.59 -4.92 -22.73
CA ASP A 50 -4.66 -5.66 -23.39
C ASP A 50 -5.41 -4.76 -24.39
N ARG A 51 -5.70 -3.49 -24.03
CA ARG A 51 -6.28 -2.51 -24.96
C ARG A 51 -5.40 -2.24 -26.18
N VAL A 52 -4.09 -2.11 -26.00
CA VAL A 52 -3.14 -1.91 -27.11
C VAL A 52 -3.10 -3.12 -28.03
N GLU A 53 -3.09 -4.33 -27.47
CA GLU A 53 -3.08 -5.55 -28.28
C GLU A 53 -4.41 -5.75 -29.03
N VAL A 54 -5.54 -5.48 -28.38
CA VAL A 54 -6.85 -5.48 -29.05
C VAL A 54 -6.88 -4.50 -30.20
N GLN A 55 -6.41 -3.26 -30.01
CA GLN A 55 -6.36 -2.27 -31.09
C GLN A 55 -5.47 -2.75 -32.24
N ARG A 56 -4.30 -3.31 -31.95
CA ARG A 56 -3.38 -3.86 -32.95
C ARG A 56 -4.07 -4.95 -33.79
N VAL A 57 -4.76 -5.89 -33.16
CA VAL A 57 -5.46 -6.96 -33.87
C VAL A 57 -6.57 -6.38 -34.74
N LEU A 58 -7.35 -5.42 -34.23
CA LEU A 58 -8.40 -4.77 -35.01
C LEU A 58 -7.82 -4.06 -36.25
N ASP A 59 -6.75 -3.28 -36.10
CA ASP A 59 -6.10 -2.59 -37.21
C ASP A 59 -5.55 -3.58 -38.26
N GLN A 60 -4.97 -4.70 -37.81
CA GLN A 60 -4.50 -5.76 -38.71
C GLN A 60 -5.66 -6.40 -39.47
N THR A 61 -6.75 -6.76 -38.79
CA THR A 61 -7.93 -7.34 -39.45
C THR A 61 -8.54 -6.39 -40.47
N PHE A 62 -8.66 -5.11 -40.13
CA PHE A 62 -9.18 -4.08 -41.04
C PHE A 62 -8.28 -3.90 -42.26
N THR A 63 -6.96 -3.87 -42.06
CA THR A 63 -5.98 -3.74 -43.14
C THR A 63 -5.97 -4.94 -44.08
N VAL A 64 -6.15 -6.16 -43.57
CA VAL A 64 -6.17 -7.39 -44.39
C VAL A 64 -7.49 -7.58 -45.14
N SER A 65 -8.60 -7.01 -44.62
CA SER A 65 -9.93 -7.09 -45.25
C SER A 65 -10.26 -5.95 -46.22
N SER A 66 -9.39 -4.94 -46.34
CA SER A 66 -9.52 -3.83 -47.30
C SER A 66 -8.66 -4.07 -48.53
#